data_AF-A0A7Y6JWY5-F1
#
_entry.id   AF-A0A7Y6JWY5-F1
#
_cell.length_a   1.000
_cell.length_b   1.000
_cell.length_c   1.000
_cell.angle_alpha   90.00
_cell.angle_beta   90.00
_cell.angle_gamma   90.00
#
_symmetry.space_group_name_H-M   'P 1'
#
loop_
_entity.id
_entity.type
_entity.pdbx_description
1 polymer ?
#
loop_
_entity_poly.entity_id
_entity_poly.type
_entity_poly.pdbx_seq_one_letter_code
_entity_poly.pdbx_strand_id
1 'polypeptide(L)'
;MNRRLTILLMAIGLSTPLLAAAQTSAAQGLTREQVRQEMAEYAAAGWNPARQNPRTWVDDAQAASAKVMTARADVASPQLAQSKSDDAGHCN
;
A
#
# COMPACT_ATOMS: atom_id res chain seq x y z
N MET A 1 18.55 -23.83 -30.55
CA MET A 1 18.77 -22.72 -29.59
C MET A 1 17.48 -22.24 -28.92
N ASN A 2 16.44 -23.08 -28.80
CA ASN A 2 15.09 -22.58 -28.46
C ASN A 2 14.65 -22.98 -27.05
N ARG A 3 15.35 -23.93 -26.41
CA ARG A 3 15.01 -24.49 -25.10
C ARG A 3 15.49 -23.63 -23.94
N ARG A 4 16.57 -22.86 -24.14
CA ARG A 4 17.07 -21.87 -23.17
C ARG A 4 16.19 -20.62 -23.13
N LEU A 5 15.60 -20.25 -24.27
CA LEU A 5 14.67 -19.13 -24.37
C LEU A 5 13.35 -19.42 -23.63
N THR A 6 12.88 -20.67 -23.66
CA THR A 6 11.65 -21.08 -22.95
C THR A 6 11.81 -21.04 -21.43
N ILE A 7 13.00 -21.39 -20.93
CA ILE A 7 13.31 -21.36 -19.49
C ILE A 7 13.41 -19.92 -18.99
N LEU A 8 13.94 -19.00 -19.81
CA LEU A 8 14.05 -17.58 -19.45
C LEU A 8 12.66 -16.90 -19.37
N LEU A 9 11.71 -17.28 -20.24
CA LEU A 9 10.35 -16.73 -20.25
C LEU A 9 9.49 -17.20 -19.06
N MET A 10 9.68 -18.44 -18.59
CA MET A 10 8.97 -18.97 -17.41
C MET A 10 9.36 -18.28 -16.10
N ALA A 11 10.60 -17.77 -15.99
CA ALA A 11 11.08 -17.13 -14.77
C ALA A 11 10.49 -15.73 -14.51
N ILE A 12 9.86 -15.11 -15.51
CA ILE A 12 9.28 -13.75 -15.40
C ILE A 12 7.80 -13.81 -14.98
N GLY A 13 7.15 -14.98 -15.03
CA GLY A 13 5.71 -15.13 -14.77
C GLY A 13 5.29 -15.22 -13.31
N LEU A 14 6.22 -15.32 -12.35
CA LEU A 14 5.90 -15.57 -10.94
C LEU A 14 5.79 -14.29 -10.07
N SER A 15 5.99 -13.11 -10.65
CA SER A 15 5.97 -11.82 -9.94
C SER A 15 4.75 -10.96 -10.29
N THR A 16 3.55 -11.55 -10.37
CA THR A 16 2.29 -10.82 -10.54
C THR A 16 1.20 -11.43 -9.65
N PRO A 17 1.03 -10.93 -8.41
CA PRO A 17 -0.28 -10.34 -8.12
C PRO A 17 -0.28 -9.17 -7.12
N LEU A 18 0.83 -8.50 -6.82
CA LEU A 18 0.78 -7.34 -5.89
C LEU A 18 0.15 -6.10 -6.54
N LEU A 19 0.28 -5.92 -7.86
CA LEU A 19 -0.40 -4.84 -8.59
C LEU A 19 -1.87 -5.16 -8.92
N ALA A 20 -2.29 -6.43 -8.86
CA ALA A 20 -3.67 -6.81 -9.20
C ALA A 20 -4.66 -6.40 -8.10
N ALA A 21 -4.26 -6.52 -6.82
CA ALA A 21 -5.10 -6.13 -5.68
C ALA A 21 -5.42 -4.62 -5.66
N ALA A 22 -4.49 -3.78 -6.11
CA ALA A 22 -4.72 -2.34 -6.29
C ALA A 22 -5.70 -2.06 -7.45
N GLN A 23 -5.62 -2.83 -8.54
CA GLN A 23 -6.48 -2.66 -9.72
C GLN A 23 -7.93 -3.10 -9.46
N THR A 24 -8.15 -4.17 -8.67
CA THR A 24 -9.52 -4.60 -8.31
C THR A 24 -10.17 -3.59 -7.36
N SER A 25 -9.39 -3.02 -6.44
CA SER A 25 -9.84 -1.96 -5.52
C SER A 25 -10.08 -0.61 -6.23
N ALA A 26 -9.43 -0.38 -7.38
CA ALA A 26 -9.66 0.81 -8.20
C ALA A 26 -10.90 0.69 -9.09
N ALA A 27 -11.25 -0.53 -9.53
CA ALA A 27 -12.47 -0.79 -10.31
C ALA A 27 -13.74 -0.75 -9.45
N GLN A 28 -13.63 -1.19 -8.20
CA GLN A 28 -14.67 -1.12 -7.18
C GLN A 28 -14.41 0.13 -6.34
N GLY A 29 -14.91 1.30 -6.78
CA GLY A 29 -14.61 2.59 -6.13
C GLY A 29 -14.69 2.56 -4.59
N LEU A 30 -13.95 3.46 -3.92
CA LEU A 30 -13.76 3.43 -2.47
C LEU A 30 -15.06 3.19 -1.70
N THR A 31 -15.02 2.21 -0.79
CA THR A 31 -16.14 1.98 0.13
C THR A 31 -16.24 3.13 1.12
N ARG A 32 -17.47 3.42 1.58
CA ARG A 32 -17.69 4.47 2.59
C ARG A 32 -16.88 4.21 3.87
N GLU A 33 -16.69 2.94 4.21
CA GLU A 33 -15.90 2.56 5.38
C GLU A 33 -14.42 2.84 5.19
N GLN A 34 -13.84 2.49 4.03
CA GLN A 34 -12.46 2.85 3.70
C GLN A 34 -12.24 4.37 3.72
N VAL A 35 -13.18 5.16 3.21
CA VAL A 35 -13.08 6.62 3.26
C VAL A 35 -13.07 7.12 4.72
N ARG A 36 -13.88 6.54 5.61
CA ARG A 36 -13.89 6.93 7.03
C ARG A 36 -12.56 6.58 7.71
N GLN A 37 -12.01 5.41 7.43
CA GLN A 37 -10.72 4.98 7.95
C GLN A 37 -9.60 5.90 7.45
N GLU A 38 -9.56 6.16 6.15
CA GLU A 38 -8.57 7.07 5.57
C GLU A 38 -8.70 8.49 6.13
N MET A 39 -9.92 9.02 6.29
CA MET A 39 -10.11 10.32 6.94
C MET A 39 -9.59 10.34 8.39
N ALA A 40 -9.72 9.24 9.13
CA ALA A 40 -9.18 9.15 10.49
C ALA A 40 -7.64 9.15 10.50
N GLU A 41 -7.01 8.47 9.55
CA GLU A 41 -5.54 8.48 9.38
C GLU A 41 -5.02 9.88 9.05
N TYR A 42 -5.67 10.59 8.13
CA TYR A 42 -5.31 11.97 7.81
C TYR A 42 -5.56 12.92 8.99
N ALA A 43 -6.65 12.73 9.75
CA ALA A 43 -6.88 13.48 10.97
C ALA A 43 -5.78 13.24 12.02
N ALA A 44 -5.33 11.99 12.19
CA ALA A 44 -4.21 11.65 13.06
C ALA A 44 -2.87 12.27 12.58
N ALA A 45 -2.69 12.43 11.27
CA ALA A 45 -1.56 13.15 10.69
C ALA A 45 -1.62 14.69 10.87
N GLY A 46 -2.74 15.20 11.41
CA GLY A 46 -2.99 16.62 11.67
C GLY A 46 -3.69 17.37 10.54
N TRP A 47 -4.20 16.66 9.53
CA TRP A 47 -4.92 17.26 8.41
C TRP A 47 -6.39 17.52 8.74
N ASN A 48 -6.85 18.75 8.51
CA ASN A 48 -8.25 19.13 8.64
C ASN A 48 -8.70 20.03 7.49
N PRO A 49 -9.48 19.54 6.52
CA PRO A 49 -9.90 20.32 5.37
C PRO A 49 -10.80 21.52 5.71
N ALA A 50 -11.54 21.46 6.82
CA ALA A 50 -12.39 22.59 7.25
C ALA A 50 -11.59 23.75 7.87
N ARG A 51 -10.31 23.53 8.24
CA ARG A 51 -9.44 24.52 8.90
C ARG A 51 -8.10 24.69 8.19
N GLN A 52 -8.04 24.45 6.89
CA GLN A 52 -6.83 24.66 6.11
C GLN A 52 -6.49 26.14 5.98
N ASN A 53 -5.18 26.42 5.98
CA ASN A 53 -4.66 27.72 5.63
C ASN A 53 -4.60 27.84 4.09
N PRO A 54 -5.34 28.78 3.46
CA PRO A 54 -5.37 28.91 2.00
C PRO A 54 -4.01 29.18 1.34
N ARG A 55 -3.02 29.67 2.10
CA ARG A 55 -1.66 29.91 1.58
C ARG A 55 -0.77 28.67 1.58
N THR A 56 -1.01 27.71 2.47
CA THR A 56 -0.13 26.55 2.70
C THR A 56 -0.83 25.22 2.53
N TRP A 57 -2.11 25.21 2.15
CA TRP A 57 -2.93 23.98 2.11
C TRP A 57 -2.31 22.86 1.27
N VAL A 58 -1.58 23.17 0.19
CA VAL A 58 -0.89 22.17 -0.64
C VAL A 58 0.25 21.52 0.13
N ASP A 59 1.10 22.32 0.75
CA ASP A 59 2.24 21.83 1.55
C ASP A 59 1.74 21.05 2.77
N ASP A 60 0.69 21.54 3.43
CA ASP A 60 0.03 20.88 4.55
C ASP A 60 -0.56 19.53 4.13
N ALA A 61 -1.14 19.43 2.91
CA ALA A 61 -1.67 18.18 2.36
C ALA A 61 -0.56 17.17 2.11
N GLN A 62 0.54 17.61 1.52
CA GLN A 62 1.70 16.78 1.20
C GLN A 62 2.40 16.30 2.48
N ALA A 63 2.53 17.17 3.49
CA ALA A 63 3.09 16.79 4.78
C ALA A 63 2.21 15.75 5.49
N ALA A 64 0.89 15.90 5.42
CA ALA A 64 -0.04 14.92 5.97
C ALA A 64 0.02 13.58 5.23
N SER A 65 0.05 13.58 3.90
CA SER A 65 0.14 12.35 3.11
C SER A 65 1.45 11.61 3.37
N ALA A 66 2.58 12.31 3.49
CA ALA A 66 3.86 11.72 3.87
C ALA A 66 3.78 10.98 5.21
N LYS A 67 3.18 11.61 6.24
CA LYS A 67 2.98 10.98 7.56
C LYS A 67 2.10 9.73 7.48
N VAL A 68 1.01 9.78 6.72
CA VAL A 68 0.11 8.62 6.52
C VAL A 68 0.86 7.48 5.83
N MET A 69 1.66 7.78 4.80
CA MET A 69 2.45 6.77 4.10
C MET A 69 3.51 6.13 5.01
N THR A 70 4.21 6.92 5.82
CA THR A 70 5.15 6.40 6.83
C THR A 70 4.43 5.50 7.84
N ALA A 71 3.31 5.95 8.40
CA ALA A 71 2.53 5.16 9.36
C ALA A 71 2.04 3.82 8.75
N ARG A 72 1.58 3.83 7.49
CA ARG A 72 1.19 2.61 6.78
C ARG A 72 2.38 1.66 6.54
N ALA A 73 3.55 2.21 6.20
CA ALA A 73 4.77 1.43 6.01
C ALA A 73 5.27 0.79 7.31
N ASP A 74 5.15 1.49 8.44
CA ASP A 74 5.49 0.98 9.77
C ASP A 74 4.58 -0.18 10.18
N VAL A 75 3.30 -0.17 9.79
CA VAL A 75 2.36 -1.28 10.02
C VAL A 75 2.59 -2.46 9.07
N ALA A 76 2.96 -2.20 7.81
CA ALA A 76 3.21 -3.26 6.83
C ALA A 76 4.51 -4.05 7.09
N SER A 77 5.55 -3.38 7.63
CA SER A 77 6.85 -3.98 7.93
C SER A 77 6.82 -5.17 8.90
N PRO A 78 6.11 -5.14 10.05
CA PRO A 78 5.97 -6.29 10.93
C PRO A 78 5.13 -7.41 10.33
N GLN A 79 4.13 -7.13 9.49
CA GLN A 79 3.36 -8.17 8.79
C GLN A 79 4.20 -8.94 7.77
N LEU A 80 5.13 -8.26 7.09
CA LEU A 80 6.08 -8.92 6.17
C LEU A 80 7.08 -9.81 6.92
N ALA A 81 7.50 -9.41 8.12
CA ALA A 81 8.37 -10.23 8.97
C ALA A 81 7.64 -11.45 9.57
N GLN A 82 6.36 -11.29 9.94
CA GLN A 82 5.53 -12.37 10.47
C GLN A 82 5.20 -13.41 9.39
N SER A 83 4.75 -12.97 8.21
CA SER A 83 4.47 -13.86 7.07
C SER A 83 5.69 -14.66 6.61
N LYS A 84 6.90 -14.08 6.68
CA LYS A 84 8.17 -14.77 6.46
C LYS A 84 8.43 -15.89 7.47
N SER A 85 8.02 -15.69 8.73
CA SER A 85 8.24 -16.67 9.80
C SER A 85 7.23 -17.83 9.74
N ASP A 86 5.99 -17.53 9.36
CA ASP A 86 4.93 -18.54 9.23
C ASP A 86 5.20 -19.50 8.04
N ASP A 87 5.76 -18.97 6.94
CA ASP A 87 6.17 -19.77 5.76
C ASP A 87 7.38 -20.68 6.07
N ALA A 88 8.29 -20.24 6.94
CA ALA A 88 9.42 -21.05 7.40
C ALA A 88 9.02 -22.15 8.40
N GLY A 89 7.91 -21.95 9.14
CA GLY A 89 7.39 -22.92 10.11
C GLY A 89 6.62 -24.08 9.49
N HIS A 90 6.15 -23.94 8.24
CA HIS A 90 5.32 -24.94 7.55
C HIS A 90 6.11 -26.07 6.87
N CYS A 91 7.45 -26.06 6.98
CA CYS A 91 8.34 -27.07 6.37
C CYS A 91 8.88 -28.15 7.35
N ASN A 92 8.25 -28.38 8.50
CA ASN A 92 8.61 -29.48 9.41
C ASN A 92 7.53 -30.57 9.48
#